data_AF-A0A1M6HH54-F1
#
_entry.id   AF-A0A1M6HH54-F1
#
_cell.length_a   1.000
_cell.length_b   1.000
_cell.length_c   1.000
_cell.angle_alpha   90.00
_cell.angle_beta   90.00
_cell.angle_gamma   90.00
#
_symmetry.space_group_name_H-M   'P 1'
#
loop_
_entity.id
_entity.type
_entity.pdbx_description
1 polymer ?
#
loop_
_entity_poly.entity_id
_entity_poly.type
_entity_poly.pdbx_seq_one_letter_code
_entity_poly.pdbx_strand_id
1 'polypeptide(L)'
;MFDASKWHMKALLLLMMGLFMSVSVYAMDASDAPDSITIDAIAQYYEPVEFDHAMHTELAEDCSVCHHHSTGNGTSDIYCSRCHSDYKELDRVSCQDCHSVDSFSAEAINRQGQQDLFHADMLGLKGAYHQNCLGCHQEMDGPVGCEDCHAKTDAGEKLFDSGKYAPEPSEGGGSHH
;
A
#
# COMPACT_ATOMS: atom_id res chain seq x y z
N MET A 1 -49.51 -18.61 39.20
CA MET A 1 -48.27 -18.43 39.97
C MET A 1 -47.15 -18.18 38.97
N PHE A 2 -46.61 -16.95 38.92
CA PHE A 2 -45.48 -16.60 38.07
C PHE A 2 -44.21 -17.22 38.67
N ASP A 3 -43.60 -18.15 37.95
CA ASP A 3 -42.37 -18.83 38.38
C ASP A 3 -41.17 -17.92 38.06
N ALA A 4 -40.87 -17.01 39.01
CA ALA A 4 -39.82 -16.02 38.87
C ALA A 4 -38.46 -16.67 38.57
N SER A 5 -38.19 -17.88 39.07
CA SER A 5 -36.93 -18.61 38.84
C SER A 5 -36.68 -18.88 37.35
N LYS A 6 -37.71 -19.28 36.61
CA LYS A 6 -37.61 -19.54 35.16
C LYS A 6 -37.40 -18.25 34.36
N TRP A 7 -37.83 -17.11 34.89
CA TRP A 7 -37.64 -15.81 34.23
C TRP A 7 -36.21 -15.29 34.42
N HIS A 8 -35.65 -15.43 35.63
CA HIS A 8 -34.25 -15.07 35.89
C HIS A 8 -33.28 -15.95 35.09
N MET A 9 -33.55 -17.25 34.97
CA MET A 9 -32.69 -18.15 34.20
C MET A 9 -32.74 -17.90 32.68
N LYS A 10 -33.91 -17.53 32.14
CA LYS A 10 -34.05 -17.12 30.74
C LYS A 10 -33.40 -15.76 30.46
N ALA A 11 -33.52 -14.81 31.38
CA ALA A 11 -32.84 -13.51 31.28
C ALA A 11 -31.32 -13.66 31.33
N LEU A 12 -30.80 -14.54 32.21
CA LEU A 12 -29.38 -14.84 32.31
C LEU A 12 -28.84 -15.52 31.04
N LEU A 13 -29.58 -16.48 30.47
CA LEU A 13 -29.23 -17.15 29.21
C LEU A 13 -29.24 -16.18 28.02
N LEU A 14 -30.23 -15.29 27.93
CA LEU A 14 -30.29 -14.27 26.88
C LEU A 14 -29.15 -13.24 27.02
N LEU A 15 -28.78 -12.89 28.25
CA LEU A 15 -27.67 -11.97 28.53
C LEU A 15 -26.31 -12.61 28.22
N MET A 16 -26.10 -13.89 28.56
CA MET A 16 -24.89 -14.63 28.15
C MET A 16 -24.80 -14.84 26.64
N MET A 17 -25.93 -15.11 25.96
CA MET A 17 -25.95 -15.29 24.51
C MET A 17 -25.71 -13.97 23.75
N GLY A 18 -26.16 -12.84 24.32
CA GLY A 18 -25.80 -11.50 23.83
C GLY A 18 -24.32 -11.16 24.03
N LEU A 19 -23.72 -11.59 25.16
CA LEU A 19 -22.30 -11.39 25.45
C LEU A 19 -21.39 -12.27 24.58
N PHE A 20 -21.88 -13.43 24.13
CA PHE A 20 -21.13 -14.34 23.25
C PHE A 20 -21.19 -13.88 21.78
N MET A 21 -22.30 -13.28 21.32
CA MET A 21 -22.41 -12.73 19.96
C MET A 21 -21.62 -11.43 19.74
N SER A 22 -21.29 -10.69 20.80
CA SER A 22 -20.45 -9.48 20.69
C SER A 22 -18.96 -9.76 20.47
N VAL A 23 -18.52 -11.03 20.57
CA VAL A 23 -17.10 -11.42 20.41
C VAL A 23 -16.77 -11.85 18.97
N SER A 24 -17.75 -11.91 18.06
CA SER A 24 -17.54 -12.44 16.69
C SER A 24 -17.47 -11.38 15.59
N VAL A 25 -17.10 -10.14 15.92
CA VAL A 25 -16.58 -9.23 14.91
C VAL A 25 -15.10 -9.59 14.75
N TYR A 26 -14.81 -10.52 13.84
CA TYR A 26 -13.45 -10.73 13.38
C TYR A 26 -13.05 -9.47 12.60
N ALA A 27 -12.44 -8.50 13.29
CA ALA A 27 -11.48 -7.63 12.63
C ALA A 27 -10.36 -8.54 12.12
N MET A 28 -9.93 -8.36 10.87
CA MET A 28 -8.79 -9.12 10.34
C MET A 28 -7.59 -8.81 11.22
N ASP A 29 -7.11 -9.83 11.94
CA ASP A 29 -5.95 -9.70 12.81
C ASP A 29 -4.71 -9.66 11.91
N ALA A 30 -3.64 -8.96 12.33
CA ALA A 30 -2.41 -8.86 11.54
C ALA A 30 -1.82 -10.24 11.20
N SER A 31 -2.19 -11.28 11.98
CA SER A 31 -1.82 -12.68 11.76
C SER A 31 -2.39 -13.32 10.48
N ASP A 32 -3.39 -12.72 9.85
CA ASP A 32 -4.00 -13.26 8.62
C ASP A 32 -3.35 -12.70 7.34
N ALA A 33 -2.43 -11.73 7.47
CA ALA A 33 -1.72 -11.17 6.34
C ALA A 33 -0.62 -12.14 5.82
N PRO A 34 -0.36 -12.17 4.51
CA PRO A 34 0.70 -13.01 3.96
C PRO A 34 2.08 -12.54 4.43
N ASP A 35 3.00 -13.48 4.67
CA ASP A 35 4.38 -13.15 5.05
C ASP A 35 5.14 -12.48 3.90
N SER A 36 4.82 -12.82 2.65
CA SER A 36 5.44 -12.26 1.45
C SER A 36 4.40 -11.99 0.37
N ILE A 37 4.59 -10.93 -0.38
CA ILE A 37 3.78 -10.60 -1.55
C ILE A 37 4.68 -10.27 -2.74
N THR A 38 4.21 -10.60 -3.94
CA THR A 38 4.85 -10.18 -5.18
C THR A 38 4.16 -8.94 -5.72
N ILE A 39 4.92 -7.88 -5.99
CA ILE A 39 4.43 -6.64 -6.59
C ILE A 39 4.85 -6.63 -8.06
N ASP A 40 3.90 -6.98 -8.94
CA ASP A 40 4.14 -7.20 -10.38
C ASP A 40 3.33 -6.26 -11.30
N ALA A 41 2.51 -5.38 -10.73
CA ALA A 41 1.56 -4.53 -11.46
C ALA A 41 2.19 -3.68 -12.58
N ILE A 42 3.48 -3.39 -12.47
CA ILE A 42 4.27 -2.62 -13.46
C ILE A 42 5.57 -3.32 -13.85
N ALA A 43 5.64 -4.64 -13.67
CA ALA A 43 6.79 -5.44 -14.07
C ALA A 43 6.91 -5.45 -15.60
N GLN A 44 7.97 -4.83 -16.12
CA GLN A 44 8.24 -4.72 -17.55
C GLN A 44 9.74 -4.55 -17.81
N TYR A 45 10.30 -3.44 -17.33
CA TYR A 45 11.73 -3.12 -17.45
C TYR A 45 12.55 -3.57 -16.24
N TYR A 46 11.85 -3.91 -15.17
CA TYR A 46 12.40 -4.55 -13.98
C TYR A 46 11.54 -5.77 -13.67
N GLU A 47 12.15 -6.77 -13.04
CA GLU A 47 11.46 -7.94 -12.49
C GLU A 47 10.48 -7.51 -11.39
N PRO A 48 9.47 -8.35 -11.06
CA PRO A 48 8.61 -8.11 -9.91
C PRO A 48 9.42 -7.93 -8.61
N VAL A 49 8.89 -7.12 -7.69
CA VAL A 49 9.46 -7.00 -6.34
C VAL A 49 8.89 -8.11 -5.47
N GLU A 50 9.74 -8.93 -4.89
CA GLU A 50 9.37 -9.83 -3.80
C GLU A 50 9.44 -9.06 -2.48
N PHE A 51 8.29 -8.71 -1.92
CA PHE A 51 8.18 -7.93 -0.71
C PHE A 51 7.95 -8.83 0.50
N ASP A 52 8.89 -8.80 1.45
CA ASP A 52 8.79 -9.49 2.74
C ASP A 52 7.91 -8.69 3.70
N HIS A 53 6.61 -8.89 3.62
CA HIS A 53 5.61 -8.17 4.41
C HIS A 53 5.76 -8.44 5.92
N ALA A 54 6.06 -9.68 6.33
CA ALA A 54 6.29 -10.00 7.72
C ALA A 54 7.47 -9.21 8.29
N MET A 55 8.61 -9.21 7.61
CA MET A 55 9.77 -8.43 8.05
C MET A 55 9.44 -6.93 8.11
N HIS A 56 8.82 -6.36 7.08
CA HIS A 56 8.53 -4.92 7.09
C HIS A 56 7.53 -4.50 8.17
N THR A 57 6.57 -5.35 8.54
CA THR A 57 5.61 -5.05 9.62
C THR A 57 6.23 -5.13 11.02
N GLU A 58 7.34 -5.86 11.20
CA GLU A 58 8.11 -5.83 12.45
C GLU A 58 8.90 -4.52 12.62
N LEU A 59 9.26 -3.85 11.51
CA LEU A 59 10.00 -2.57 11.53
C LEU A 59 9.09 -1.35 11.46
N ALA A 60 7.95 -1.44 10.79
CA ALA A 60 7.02 -0.34 10.63
C ALA A 60 6.29 -0.01 11.94
N GLU A 61 6.01 1.28 12.18
CA GLU A 61 5.29 1.71 13.38
C GLU A 61 3.81 1.29 13.36
N ASP A 62 3.18 1.31 12.18
CA ASP A 62 1.80 0.89 11.97
C ASP A 62 1.50 0.45 10.53
N CYS A 63 0.36 -0.22 10.31
CA CYS A 63 -0.04 -0.71 8.99
C CYS A 63 -0.37 0.41 7.99
N SER A 64 -0.69 1.62 8.47
CA SER A 64 -1.04 2.77 7.62
C SER A 64 0.17 3.37 6.92
N VAL A 65 1.38 3.09 7.39
CA VAL A 65 2.64 3.45 6.70
C VAL A 65 2.64 2.93 5.26
N CYS A 66 2.15 1.71 5.01
CA CYS A 66 2.03 1.14 3.67
C CYS A 66 0.60 1.20 3.14
N HIS A 67 -0.39 0.94 3.99
CA HIS A 67 -1.81 0.91 3.63
C HIS A 67 -2.48 2.27 3.84
N HIS A 68 -1.78 3.34 3.46
CA HIS A 68 -2.33 4.68 3.59
C HIS A 68 -3.66 4.77 2.82
N HIS A 69 -4.73 5.11 3.53
CA HIS A 69 -6.09 5.22 2.98
C HIS A 69 -6.70 3.94 2.37
N SER A 70 -6.15 2.74 2.64
CA SER A 70 -6.69 1.47 2.10
C SER A 70 -7.22 0.48 3.14
N THR A 71 -6.64 0.38 4.34
CA THR A 71 -7.09 -0.59 5.37
C THR A 71 -7.59 0.04 6.66
N GLY A 72 -8.65 0.83 6.55
CA GLY A 72 -9.52 1.13 7.70
C GLY A 72 -9.12 2.29 8.61
N ASN A 73 -7.88 2.77 8.55
CA ASN A 73 -7.57 4.09 9.12
C ASN A 73 -7.92 5.15 8.08
N GLY A 74 -9.18 5.60 8.09
CA GLY A 74 -9.59 6.81 7.38
C GLY A 74 -8.61 7.96 7.68
N THR A 75 -8.57 8.97 6.83
CA THR A 75 -7.64 10.09 7.03
C THR A 75 -7.90 10.78 8.38
N SER A 76 -6.88 10.83 9.25
CA SER A 76 -6.90 11.64 10.48
C SER A 76 -6.67 13.12 10.19
N ASP A 77 -6.20 13.45 8.98
CA ASP A 77 -6.02 14.81 8.52
C ASP A 77 -7.38 15.50 8.31
N ILE A 78 -7.55 16.64 9.00
CA ILE A 78 -8.78 17.45 9.02
C ILE A 78 -9.11 18.11 7.67
N TYR A 79 -8.12 18.29 6.79
CA TYR A 79 -8.32 18.80 5.44
C TYR A 79 -8.83 17.71 4.50
N CYS A 80 -8.33 16.49 4.64
CA CYS A 80 -8.74 15.35 3.82
C CYS A 80 -10.11 14.79 4.26
N SER A 81 -10.40 14.74 5.57
CA SER A 81 -11.65 14.18 6.11
C SER A 81 -12.90 14.98 5.73
N ARG A 82 -12.74 16.24 5.30
CA ARG A 82 -13.82 17.08 4.75
C ARG A 82 -14.47 16.48 3.50
N CYS A 83 -13.73 15.72 2.71
CA CYS A 83 -14.21 15.05 1.51
C CYS A 83 -14.20 13.52 1.66
N HIS A 84 -13.34 12.97 2.53
CA HIS A 84 -13.19 11.53 2.81
C HIS A 84 -13.71 11.13 4.20
N SER A 85 -14.88 11.64 4.59
CA SER A 85 -15.51 11.31 5.89
C SER A 85 -16.19 9.94 5.92
N ASP A 86 -16.58 9.42 4.75
CA ASP A 86 -17.45 8.25 4.60
C ASP A 86 -16.69 7.05 4.00
N TYR A 87 -15.39 6.95 4.28
CA TYR A 87 -14.57 5.88 3.74
C TYR A 87 -14.99 4.53 4.33
N LYS A 88 -15.21 3.54 3.46
CA LYS A 88 -15.38 2.14 3.84
C LYS A 88 -14.05 1.44 3.73
N GLU A 89 -13.68 0.74 4.80
CA GLU A 89 -12.59 -0.22 4.78
C GLU A 89 -12.71 -1.14 3.56
N LEU A 90 -11.61 -1.29 2.84
CA LEU A 90 -11.52 -2.21 1.71
C LEU A 90 -10.95 -3.53 2.22
N ASP A 91 -11.56 -4.63 1.79
CA ASP A 91 -11.11 -6.00 2.09
C ASP A 91 -9.75 -6.33 1.42
N ARG A 92 -9.21 -5.42 0.60
CA ARG A 92 -7.95 -5.58 -0.12
C ARG A 92 -7.19 -4.25 -0.21
N VAL A 93 -5.87 -4.35 -0.11
CA VAL A 93 -4.96 -3.23 -0.37
C VAL A 93 -4.79 -3.10 -1.88
N SER A 94 -5.07 -1.91 -2.43
CA SER A 94 -4.84 -1.63 -3.86
C SER A 94 -4.37 -0.20 -4.08
N CYS A 95 -3.08 -0.03 -4.34
CA CYS A 95 -2.51 1.25 -4.74
C CYS A 95 -3.10 1.72 -6.09
N GLN A 96 -3.41 0.78 -6.98
CA GLN A 96 -3.89 1.01 -8.35
C GLN A 96 -5.29 1.62 -8.43
N ASP A 97 -6.10 1.42 -7.39
CA ASP A 97 -7.47 1.95 -7.35
C ASP A 97 -7.45 3.49 -7.29
N CYS A 98 -6.34 4.08 -6.80
CA CYS A 98 -6.10 5.52 -6.77
C CYS A 98 -4.95 5.95 -7.70
N HIS A 99 -3.79 5.27 -7.65
CA HIS A 99 -2.61 5.61 -8.42
C HIS A 99 -2.60 4.94 -9.80
N SER A 100 -2.75 5.73 -10.86
CA SER A 100 -2.79 5.20 -12.23
C SER A 100 -1.46 4.58 -12.66
N VAL A 101 -1.53 3.39 -13.24
CA VAL A 101 -0.42 2.75 -13.97
C VAL A 101 -0.01 3.59 -15.19
N ASP A 102 -0.98 4.11 -15.92
CA ASP A 102 -0.76 4.98 -17.09
C ASP A 102 -1.14 6.43 -16.73
N SER A 103 -0.20 7.10 -16.07
CA SER A 103 -0.38 8.47 -15.58
C SER A 103 -0.53 9.51 -16.70
N PHE A 104 -0.22 9.16 -17.95
CA PHE A 104 -0.30 10.04 -19.11
C PHE A 104 -1.38 9.62 -20.12
N SER A 105 -2.20 8.64 -19.77
CA SER A 105 -3.39 8.30 -20.57
C SER A 105 -4.32 9.52 -20.66
N ALA A 106 -5.05 9.62 -21.77
CA ALA A 106 -6.10 10.63 -21.91
C ALA A 106 -7.11 10.54 -20.75
N GLU A 107 -7.39 9.33 -20.24
CA GLU A 107 -8.24 9.15 -19.06
C GLU A 107 -7.62 9.75 -17.78
N ALA A 108 -6.36 9.45 -17.46
CA ALA A 108 -5.67 9.98 -16.29
C ALA A 108 -5.54 11.52 -16.35
N ILE A 109 -5.18 12.06 -17.52
CA ILE A 109 -5.08 13.51 -17.75
C ILE A 109 -6.48 14.16 -17.63
N ASN A 110 -7.51 13.55 -18.21
CA ASN A 110 -8.88 14.09 -18.12
C ASN A 110 -9.42 14.04 -16.68
N ARG A 111 -9.07 13.02 -15.88
CA ARG A 111 -9.39 12.99 -14.45
C ARG A 111 -8.71 14.15 -13.72
N GLN A 112 -7.42 14.41 -14.01
CA GLN A 112 -6.69 15.54 -13.41
C GLN A 112 -7.20 16.92 -13.87
N GLY A 113 -7.74 17.02 -15.09
CA GLY A 113 -8.31 18.24 -15.67
C GLY A 113 -9.71 18.62 -15.16
N GLN A 114 -10.38 17.76 -14.39
CA GLN A 114 -11.64 18.09 -13.72
C GLN A 114 -11.32 18.83 -12.40
N GLN A 115 -11.57 20.15 -12.42
CA GLN A 115 -11.02 21.19 -11.54
C GLN A 115 -11.42 21.17 -10.05
N ASP A 116 -11.74 20.02 -9.45
CA ASP A 116 -12.12 19.94 -8.02
C ASP A 116 -11.21 19.01 -7.19
N LEU A 117 -10.05 18.62 -7.72
CA LEU A 117 -9.17 17.65 -7.07
C LEU A 117 -8.11 18.30 -6.16
N PHE A 118 -8.32 18.19 -4.85
CA PHE A 118 -7.24 18.26 -3.84
C PHE A 118 -6.21 17.10 -3.98
N HIS A 119 -6.35 16.24 -5.00
CA HIS A 119 -5.42 15.13 -5.33
C HIS A 119 -4.59 15.42 -6.58
N ALA A 120 -4.40 16.70 -6.96
CA ALA A 120 -3.54 17.07 -8.10
C ALA A 120 -2.10 16.55 -7.96
N ASP A 121 -1.66 16.32 -6.71
CA ASP A 121 -0.34 15.83 -6.32
C ASP A 121 -0.25 14.30 -6.24
N MET A 122 -1.33 13.59 -6.61
CA MET A 122 -1.34 12.14 -6.57
C MET A 122 -0.43 11.57 -7.66
N LEU A 123 0.62 10.88 -7.24
CA LEU A 123 1.59 10.28 -8.13
C LEU A 123 0.98 9.15 -8.95
N GLY A 124 1.57 8.88 -10.11
CA GLY A 124 1.39 7.60 -10.79
C GLY A 124 1.86 6.43 -9.93
N LEU A 125 1.42 5.22 -10.25
CA LEU A 125 1.71 4.03 -9.45
C LEU A 125 3.21 3.80 -9.20
N LYS A 126 4.04 3.99 -10.23
CA LYS A 126 5.50 3.90 -10.10
C LYS A 126 6.05 4.89 -9.07
N GLY A 127 5.56 6.13 -9.11
CA GLY A 127 5.97 7.16 -8.15
C GLY A 127 5.49 6.85 -6.74
N ALA A 128 4.27 6.36 -6.60
CA ALA A 128 3.70 5.96 -5.32
C ALA A 128 4.52 4.85 -4.65
N TYR A 129 4.87 3.78 -5.36
CA TYR A 129 5.75 2.73 -4.83
C TYR A 129 7.11 3.28 -4.40
N HIS A 130 7.76 4.07 -5.26
CA HIS A 130 9.09 4.60 -4.94
C HIS A 130 9.08 5.55 -3.75
N GLN A 131 8.08 6.45 -3.63
CA GLN A 131 8.00 7.32 -2.46
C GLN A 131 7.74 6.53 -1.18
N ASN A 132 6.85 5.53 -1.23
CA ASN A 132 6.51 4.72 -0.08
C ASN A 132 7.71 3.89 0.42
N CYS A 133 8.40 3.20 -0.49
CA CYS A 133 9.53 2.34 -0.13
C CYS A 133 10.81 3.14 0.14
N LEU A 134 11.21 4.01 -0.79
CA LEU A 134 12.47 4.74 -0.69
C LEU A 134 12.43 5.81 0.40
N GLY A 135 11.27 6.39 0.70
CA GLY A 135 11.14 7.39 1.77
C GLY A 135 11.62 6.84 3.11
N CYS A 136 11.01 5.74 3.56
CA CYS A 136 11.39 5.08 4.80
C CYS A 136 12.82 4.50 4.73
N HIS A 137 13.22 3.89 3.62
CA HIS A 137 14.58 3.37 3.47
C HIS A 137 15.66 4.47 3.55
N GLN A 138 15.40 5.68 3.05
CA GLN A 138 16.33 6.79 3.19
C GLN A 138 16.47 7.26 4.64
N GLU A 139 15.40 7.20 5.43
CA GLU A 139 15.41 7.61 6.83
C GLU A 139 16.08 6.56 7.74
N MET A 140 15.94 5.28 7.39
CA MET A 140 16.46 4.16 8.18
C MET A 140 17.76 3.54 7.65
N ASP A 141 18.41 4.18 6.67
CA ASP A 141 19.60 3.65 5.98
C ASP A 141 19.37 2.24 5.37
N GLY A 142 18.16 2.00 4.85
CA GLY A 142 17.77 0.80 4.11
C GLY A 142 18.24 0.79 2.64
N PRO A 143 17.88 -0.24 1.86
CA PRO A 143 18.28 -0.37 0.47
C PRO A 143 17.65 0.72 -0.42
N VAL A 144 18.49 1.46 -1.13
CA VAL A 144 18.07 2.56 -2.01
C VAL A 144 18.67 2.46 -3.42
N GLY A 145 19.47 1.43 -3.68
CA GLY A 145 20.02 1.15 -4.99
C GLY A 145 18.94 0.72 -5.99
N CYS A 146 19.15 1.07 -7.26
CA CYS A 146 18.18 0.85 -8.33
C CYS A 146 17.75 -0.61 -8.52
N GLU A 147 18.61 -1.55 -8.10
CA GLU A 147 18.39 -2.99 -8.25
C GLU A 147 18.34 -3.74 -6.93
N ASP A 148 18.29 -3.03 -5.80
CA ASP A 148 18.23 -3.66 -4.48
C ASP A 148 16.85 -4.26 -4.20
N CYS A 149 15.79 -3.71 -4.83
CA CYS A 149 14.41 -4.18 -4.67
C CYS A 149 13.93 -5.02 -5.86
N HIS A 150 14.39 -4.70 -7.07
CA HIS A 150 14.00 -5.38 -8.32
C HIS A 150 15.14 -5.34 -9.34
N ALA A 151 15.49 -6.48 -9.94
CA ALA A 151 16.54 -6.53 -10.96
C ALA A 151 16.06 -5.97 -12.31
N LYS A 152 16.95 -5.41 -13.12
CA LYS A 152 16.59 -5.05 -14.52
C LYS A 152 16.29 -6.31 -15.33
N THR A 153 15.27 -6.22 -16.17
CA THR A 153 15.04 -7.22 -17.24
C THR A 153 15.94 -6.91 -18.43
N ASP A 154 16.04 -7.84 -19.38
CA ASP A 154 16.70 -7.60 -20.68
C ASP A 154 16.16 -6.35 -21.41
N ALA A 155 14.84 -6.17 -21.37
CA ALA A 155 14.19 -5.01 -21.96
C ALA A 155 14.56 -3.71 -21.21
N GLY A 156 14.71 -3.78 -19.89
CA GLY A 156 15.20 -2.67 -19.08
C GLY A 156 16.65 -2.33 -19.38
N GLU A 157 17.53 -3.33 -19.40
CA GLU A 157 18.94 -3.14 -19.76
C GLU A 157 19.08 -2.42 -21.10
N LYS A 158 18.27 -2.84 -22.09
CA LYS A 158 18.22 -2.22 -23.41
C LYS A 158 17.67 -0.80 -23.40
N LEU A 159 16.62 -0.52 -22.61
CA LEU A 159 16.02 0.81 -22.52
C LEU A 159 16.98 1.83 -21.88
N PHE A 160 17.76 1.39 -20.91
CA PHE A 160 18.65 2.25 -20.12
C PHE A 160 20.11 2.20 -20.58
N ASP A 161 20.41 1.57 -21.73
CA ASP A 161 21.77 1.36 -22.24
C ASP A 161 22.72 0.89 -21.13
N SER A 162 22.37 -0.23 -20.49
CA SER A 162 23.09 -0.80 -19.34
C SER A 162 23.32 -2.31 -19.50
N GLY A 163 24.05 -2.91 -18.57
CA GLY A 163 24.40 -4.34 -18.64
C GLY A 163 25.14 -4.66 -19.94
N LYS A 164 24.60 -5.59 -20.73
CA LYS A 164 25.18 -5.95 -22.05
C LYS A 164 24.96 -4.90 -23.16
N TYR A 165 24.13 -3.90 -22.92
CA TYR A 165 23.87 -2.78 -23.83
C TYR A 165 24.62 -1.50 -23.42
N ALA A 166 25.47 -1.57 -22.39
CA ALA A 166 26.23 -0.42 -21.93
C ALA A 166 27.12 0.17 -23.05
N PRO A 167 27.13 1.50 -23.23
CA PRO A 167 27.99 2.12 -24.22
C PRO A 167 29.45 1.92 -23.83
N GLU A 168 30.32 1.79 -24.83
CA GLU A 168 31.76 1.79 -24.62
C GLU A 168 32.16 3.02 -23.79
N PRO A 169 33.05 2.88 -22.78
CA PRO A 169 33.50 4.02 -21.99
C PRO A 169 34.04 5.10 -22.93
N SER A 170 33.46 6.30 -22.88
CA SER A 170 33.97 7.39 -23.72
C SER A 170 35.36 7.77 -23.24
N GLU A 171 36.33 7.80 -24.18
CA GLU A 171 37.67 8.32 -23.92
C GLU A 171 37.56 9.83 -23.63
N GLY A 172 37.29 10.21 -22.37
CA GLY A 172 37.28 11.63 -21.95
C GLY A 172 36.31 12.05 -20.83
N GLY A 173 35.57 11.13 -20.19
CA GLY A 173 34.68 11.49 -19.08
C GLY A 173 35.42 11.71 -17.76
N GLY A 174 35.75 12.96 -17.44
CA GLY A 174 36.36 13.36 -16.18
C GLY A 174 35.53 12.97 -14.95
N SER A 175 36.23 12.64 -13.87
CA SER A 175 35.67 12.33 -12.55
C SER A 175 34.81 13.47 -12.04
N HIS A 176 33.50 13.26 -11.95
CA HIS A 176 32.64 14.05 -11.06
C HIS A 176 32.51 13.29 -9.75
N HIS A 177 33.25 13.80 -8.76
CA HIS A 177 33.06 13.54 -7.34
C HIS A 177 31.82 14.28 -6.83
#